data_AF-A0A183D2Z6-F1
#
_entry.id   AF-A0A183D2Z6-F1
#
_cell.length_a   1.000
_cell.length_b   1.000
_cell.length_c   1.000
_cell.angle_alpha   90.00
_cell.angle_beta   90.00
_cell.angle_gamma   90.00
#
_symmetry.space_group_name_H-M   'P 1'
#
loop_
_entity.id
_entity.type
_entity.pdbx_description
1 polymer ?
#
loop_
_entity_poly.entity_id
_entity_poly.type
_entity_poly.pdbx_seq_one_letter_code
_entity_poly.pdbx_strand_id
1 'polypeptide(L)' 'MTADHDDRVIPAHTLKYMARLYEAARASQGYQKKPLIARVELNDGHGTGKPFAKVIAEIVDMYCFVQRVLDI' A
#
# COMPACT_ATOMS: atom_id res chain seq x y z
N MET A 1 -1.29 0.87 -2.51
CA MET A 1 -1.99 1.79 -1.58
C MET A 1 -3.47 1.77 -1.91
N THR A 2 -4.33 2.08 -0.95
CA THR A 2 -5.80 2.19 -1.11
C THR A 2 -6.33 3.24 -0.13
N ALA A 3 -7.59 3.64 -0.21
CA ALA A 3 -8.19 4.61 0.73
C ALA A 3 -9.50 4.09 1.32
N ASP A 4 -9.78 4.37 2.59
CA ASP A 4 -10.91 3.79 3.34
C ASP A 4 -12.31 4.18 2.81
N HIS A 5 -12.43 5.31 2.09
CA HIS A 5 -13.67 5.79 1.47
C HIS A 5 -13.61 5.77 -0.07
N ASP A 6 -12.76 4.93 -0.68
CA ASP A 6 -12.78 4.74 -2.14
C ASP A 6 -14.02 3.92 -2.56
N ASP A 7 -15.02 4.62 -3.08
CA ASP A 7 -16.26 4.05 -3.61
C ASP A 7 -16.19 3.71 -5.11
N ARG A 8 -15.11 4.10 -5.79
CA ARG A 8 -14.85 3.78 -7.21
C ARG A 8 -14.13 2.44 -7.35
N VAL A 9 -13.13 2.21 -6.50
CA VAL A 9 -12.38 0.96 -6.42
C VAL A 9 -12.28 0.54 -4.96
N ILE A 10 -13.20 -0.32 -4.53
CA ILE A 10 -13.37 -0.63 -3.11
C ILE A 10 -12.09 -1.19 -2.46
N PRO A 11 -11.78 -0.82 -1.20
CA PRO A 11 -10.54 -1.23 -0.51
C PRO A 11 -10.36 -2.73 -0.38
N ALA A 12 -11.48 -3.47 -0.39
CA ALA A 12 -11.50 -4.92 -0.32
C ALA A 12 -10.68 -5.58 -1.44
N HIS A 13 -10.50 -4.96 -2.61
CA HIS A 13 -9.61 -5.47 -3.64
C HIS A 13 -8.16 -5.56 -3.14
N THR A 14 -7.65 -4.45 -2.62
CA THR A 14 -6.30 -4.38 -2.03
C THR A 14 -6.17 -5.33 -0.86
N LEU A 15 -7.14 -5.35 0.07
CA LEU A 15 -7.06 -6.18 1.27
C LEU A 15 -7.06 -7.69 0.96
N LYS A 16 -7.95 -8.14 0.07
CA LYS A 16 -7.98 -9.56 -0.35
C LYS A 16 -6.70 -9.95 -1.09
N TYR A 17 -6.19 -9.09 -1.96
CA TYR A 17 -4.93 -9.33 -2.67
C TYR A 17 -3.77 -9.46 -1.69
N MET A 18 -3.66 -8.56 -0.73
CA MET A 18 -2.59 -8.59 0.28
C MET A 18 -2.66 -9.82 1.18
N ALA A 19 -3.86 -10.23 1.59
CA ALA A 19 -4.04 -11.47 2.35
C ALA A 19 -3.53 -12.68 1.56
N ARG A 20 -3.93 -12.79 0.28
CA ARG A 20 -3.50 -13.90 -0.59
C ARG A 20 -1.99 -13.86 -0.89
N LEU A 21 -1.45 -12.67 -1.13
CA LEU A 21 -0.02 -12.47 -1.36
C LEU A 21 0.79 -12.88 -0.13
N TYR A 22 0.32 -12.54 1.07
CA TYR A 22 0.95 -12.92 2.32
C TYR A 22 0.97 -14.44 2.53
N GLU A 23 -0.16 -15.12 2.30
CA GLU A 23 -0.22 -16.58 2.33
C GLU A 23 0.75 -17.23 1.34
N ALA A 24 0.78 -16.74 0.09
CA ALA A 24 1.67 -17.26 -0.94
C ALA A 24 3.15 -17.04 -0.59
N ALA A 25 3.51 -15.84 -0.10
CA ALA A 25 4.87 -15.52 0.31
C ALA A 25 5.34 -16.38 1.49
N ARG A 26 4.45 -16.66 2.46
CA ARG A 26 4.74 -17.57 3.58
C ARG A 26 4.98 -19.01 3.11
N ALA A 27 4.24 -19.45 2.09
CA ALA A 27 4.43 -20.78 1.50
C ALA A 27 5.70 -20.87 0.65
N SER A 28 6.14 -19.78 0.01
CA SER A 28 7.39 -19.71 -0.73
C SER A 28 8.59 -19.65 0.22
N GLN A 29 8.95 -20.78 0.81
CA GLN A 29 10.10 -20.85 1.71
C GLN A 29 11.38 -20.36 1.00
N GLY A 30 12.06 -19.39 1.60
CA GLY A 30 13.40 -18.96 1.20
C GLY A 30 13.50 -17.81 0.19
N TYR A 31 12.47 -17.54 -0.61
CA TYR A 31 12.52 -16.47 -1.62
C TYR A 31 12.14 -15.09 -1.07
N GLN A 32 10.92 -14.95 -0.55
CA GLN A 32 10.43 -13.68 0.00
C GLN A 32 10.51 -13.68 1.52
N LYS A 33 11.40 -12.84 2.09
CA LYS A 33 11.59 -12.66 3.54
C LYS A 33 11.32 -11.24 4.02
N LYS A 34 11.10 -10.29 3.11
CA LYS A 34 10.85 -8.89 3.42
C LYS A 34 9.36 -8.71 3.80
N PRO A 35 9.04 -7.71 4.64
CA PRO A 35 7.65 -7.43 5.01
C PRO A 35 6.82 -7.07 3.79
N LEU A 36 5.58 -7.56 3.76
CA LEU A 36 4.56 -7.16 2.78
C LEU A 36 3.68 -6.11 3.44
N ILE A 37 3.63 -4.92 2.83
CA ILE A 37 2.99 -3.75 3.44
C ILE A 37 1.90 -3.25 2.50
N ALA A 38 0.73 -2.94 3.07
CA ALA A 38 -0.28 -2.13 2.43
C ALA A 38 -0.61 -0.93 3.30
N ARG A 39 -0.58 0.25 2.68
CA ARG A 39 -1.00 1.51 3.29
C ARG A 39 -2.44 1.81 2.87
N VAL A 40 -3.26 2.15 3.88
CA VAL A 40 -4.65 2.58 3.73
C VAL A 40 -4.72 4.04 4.16
N GLU A 41 -5.10 4.92 3.24
CA GLU A 41 -5.39 6.31 3.59
C GLU A 41 -6.69 6.39 4.39
N LEU A 42 -6.65 7.13 5.50
CA LEU A 42 -7.83 7.41 6.32
C LEU A 42 -8.50 8.70 5.84
N ASN A 43 -9.84 8.74 5.83
CA ASN A 43 -10.63 9.88 5.36
C ASN A 43 -10.20 10.35 3.96
N ASP A 44 -10.14 9.41 3.01
CA ASP A 44 -9.80 9.69 1.62
C ASP A 44 -10.51 8.72 0.67
N GLY A 45 -10.75 9.17 -0.57
CA GLY A 45 -11.43 8.39 -1.60
C GLY A 45 -10.46 7.95 -2.70
N HIS A 46 -10.94 7.91 -3.95
CA HIS A 46 -10.11 7.55 -5.12
C HIS A 46 -9.01 8.57 -5.48
N GLY A 47 -8.74 9.56 -4.62
CA GLY A 47 -7.69 10.57 -4.80
C GLY A 47 -8.16 11.92 -5.33
N THR A 48 -9.42 12.08 -5.72
CA THR A 48 -9.95 13.41 -6.11
C THR A 48 -10.17 14.27 -4.86
N GLY A 49 -9.65 15.50 -4.86
CA GLY A 49 -9.80 16.43 -3.74
C GLY A 49 -8.93 16.09 -2.52
N LYS A 50 -7.92 15.21 -2.67
CA LYS A 50 -6.99 14.87 -1.60
C LYS A 50 -6.26 16.12 -1.11
N PRO A 51 -6.24 16.41 0.22
CA PRO A 51 -5.47 17.53 0.76
C PRO A 51 -4.01 17.48 0.34
N PHE A 52 -3.44 18.62 -0.07
CA PHE A 52 -2.07 18.67 -0.58
C PHE A 52 -1.03 18.09 0.39
N ALA A 53 -1.21 18.30 1.69
CA ALA A 53 -0.36 17.70 2.72
C ALA A 53 -0.37 16.16 2.69
N LYS A 54 -1.54 15.54 2.43
CA LYS A 54 -1.63 14.07 2.27
C LYS A 54 -0.98 13.60 0.99
N VAL A 55 -1.09 14.35 -0.10
CA VAL A 55 -0.40 14.06 -1.36
C VAL A 55 1.12 14.05 -1.14
N ILE A 56 1.66 15.05 -0.44
CA ILE A 56 3.09 15.09 -0.08
C ILE A 56 3.46 13.86 0.76
N ALA A 57 2.70 13.53 1.80
CA ALA A 57 2.98 12.39 2.66
C ALA A 57 2.92 11.04 1.93
N GLU A 58 2.00 10.88 0.97
CA GLU A 58 1.94 9.71 0.09
C GLU A 58 3.20 9.59 -0.77
N ILE A 59 3.62 10.68 -1.41
CA ILE A 59 4.82 10.72 -2.26
C ILE A 59 6.08 10.41 -1.42
N VAL A 60 6.23 11.04 -0.26
CA VAL A 60 7.37 10.83 0.64
C VAL A 60 7.47 9.37 1.06
N ASP A 61 6.38 8.76 1.51
CA ASP A 61 6.41 7.34 1.92
C ASP A 61 6.74 6.41 0.74
N MET A 62 6.23 6.69 -0.46
CA MET A 62 6.56 5.91 -1.66
C MET A 62 8.07 5.97 -1.95
N TYR A 63 8.66 7.16 -1.98
CA TYR A 63 10.09 7.32 -2.25
C TYR A 63 10.96 6.76 -1.13
N CYS A 64 10.61 6.98 0.14
CA CYS A 64 11.32 6.40 1.29
C CYS A 64 11.24 4.87 1.28
N PHE A 65 10.10 4.29 0.91
CA PHE A 65 9.96 2.84 0.76
C PHE A 65 10.86 2.30 -0.35
N VAL A 66 10.82 2.92 -1.54
CA VAL A 66 11.66 2.52 -2.67
C VAL A 66 13.14 2.64 -2.32
N GLN A 67 13.54 3.77 -1.74
CA GLN A 67 14.89 4.00 -1.26
C GLN A 67 15.35 2.86 -0.32
N ARG A 68 14.54 2.56 0.71
CA ARG A 68 14.88 1.54 1.72
C ARG A 68 14.89 0.11 1.16
N VAL A 69 14.06 -0.19 0.17
CA VAL A 69 13.98 -1.54 -0.43
C VAL A 69 15.08 -1.76 -1.46
N LEU A 70 15.51 -0.71 -2.17
CA LEU A 70 16.57 -0.78 -3.17
C LEU A 70 17.97 -0.52 -2.62
N ASP A 71 18.07 -0.10 -1.35
CA ASP A 71 19.34 0.22 -0.67
C ASP A 71 20.13 1.33 -1.39
N ILE A 72 19.41 2.43 -1.71
CA ILE A 72 19.96 3.62 -2.40
C ILE A 72 19.88 4.89 -1.55
#